data_AF-A0A3D3WV92-F1
#
_entry.id   AF-A0A3D3WV92-F1
#
_cell.length_a   1.000
_cell.length_b   1.000
_cell.length_c   1.000
_cell.angle_alpha   90.00
_cell.angle_beta   90.00
_cell.angle_gamma   90.00
#
_symmetry.space_group_name_H-M   'P 1'
#
loop_
_entity.id
_entity.type
_entity.pdbx_description
1 polymer ?
#
loop_
_entity_poly.entity_id
_entity_poly.type
_entity_poly.pdbx_seq_one_letter_code
_entity_poly.pdbx_strand_id
1 'polypeptide(L)'
;RKLYQKACETVRDKFEPLSRELDHIVLGGERFTLNGFLKDCPRMDGFKDITLKRRLNIRDPKRDTLDDIGSVIHESRVWGIDW
;
A
#
# COMPACT_ATOMS: atom_id res chain seq x y z
N ARG A 1 6.27 -14.79 -9.90
CA ARG A 1 7.38 -13.80 -10.04
C ARG A 1 7.15 -12.76 -11.12
N LYS A 2 6.80 -13.10 -12.37
CA LYS A 2 6.54 -12.10 -13.44
C LYS A 2 5.55 -10.98 -13.03
N LEU A 3 4.50 -11.34 -12.28
CA LEU A 3 3.53 -10.35 -11.77
C LEU A 3 4.17 -9.31 -10.83
N TYR A 4 5.00 -9.74 -9.88
CA TYR A 4 5.65 -8.82 -8.93
C TYR A 4 6.67 -7.91 -9.62
N GLN A 5 7.42 -8.46 -10.59
CA GLN A 5 8.32 -7.65 -11.42
C GLN A 5 7.54 -6.57 -12.17
N LYS A 6 6.42 -6.93 -12.80
CA LYS A 6 5.60 -5.97 -13.52
C LYS A 6 4.98 -4.93 -12.60
N ALA A 7 4.50 -5.32 -11.42
CA ALA A 7 4.03 -4.39 -10.41
C ALA A 7 5.15 -3.43 -9.95
N CYS A 8 6.37 -3.92 -9.79
CA CYS A 8 7.53 -3.11 -9.40
C CYS A 8 7.97 -2.12 -10.50
N GLU A 9 7.79 -2.49 -11.77
CA GLU A 9 7.92 -1.56 -12.89
C GLU A 9 6.86 -0.46 -12.82
N THR A 10 5.61 -0.80 -12.56
CA THR A 10 4.54 0.19 -12.39
C THR A 10 4.81 1.14 -11.22
N VAL A 11 5.36 0.64 -10.10
CA VAL A 11 5.78 1.50 -8.98
C VAL A 11 6.79 2.52 -9.45
N ARG A 12 7.82 2.15 -10.23
CA ARG A 12 8.75 3.13 -10.80
C ARG A 12 8.02 4.18 -11.61
N ASP A 13 7.25 3.74 -12.58
CA ASP A 13 6.64 4.63 -13.58
C ASP A 13 5.64 5.61 -12.96
N LYS A 14 5.05 5.26 -11.81
CA LYS A 14 4.03 6.08 -11.13
C LYS A 14 4.53 6.81 -9.88
N PHE A 15 5.44 6.22 -9.12
CA PHE A 15 5.85 6.73 -7.81
C PHE A 15 7.14 7.57 -7.91
N GLU A 16 8.09 7.24 -8.79
CA GLU A 16 9.33 8.03 -8.91
C GLU A 16 9.06 9.51 -9.25
N PRO A 17 8.16 9.85 -10.19
CA PRO A 17 7.86 11.25 -10.50
C PRO A 17 7.31 12.03 -9.30
N LEU A 18 6.61 11.34 -8.39
CA LEU A 18 5.94 11.93 -7.22
C LEU A 18 6.74 11.71 -5.92
N SER A 19 7.92 11.10 -5.99
CA SER A 19 8.65 10.60 -4.82
C SER A 19 8.95 11.67 -3.75
N ARG A 20 9.06 12.93 -4.15
CA ARG A 20 9.27 14.07 -3.24
C ARG A 20 7.99 14.65 -2.66
N GLU A 21 6.84 14.32 -3.24
CA GLU A 21 5.51 14.82 -2.87
C GLU A 21 4.70 13.80 -2.06
N LEU A 22 5.15 12.53 -2.02
CA LEU A 22 4.49 11.48 -1.27
C LEU A 22 4.88 11.54 0.22
N ASP A 23 3.93 11.92 1.07
CA ASP A 23 4.12 11.91 2.52
C ASP A 23 4.03 10.50 3.11
N HIS A 24 3.11 9.68 2.60
CA HIS A 24 2.81 8.35 3.12
C HIS A 24 2.42 7.37 2.02
N ILE A 25 2.77 6.09 2.21
CA ILE A 25 2.30 4.97 1.38
C ILE A 25 1.51 4.01 2.25
N VAL A 26 0.35 3.57 1.75
CA VAL A 26 -0.47 2.53 2.41
C VAL A 26 -0.66 1.37 1.44
N LEU A 27 -0.44 0.15 1.92
CA LEU A 27 -0.58 -1.06 1.11
C LEU A 27 -1.90 -1.77 1.43
N GLY A 28 -2.59 -2.23 0.38
CA GLY A 28 -3.82 -3.01 0.48
C GLY A 28 -3.67 -4.39 -0.13
N GLY A 29 -4.34 -5.38 0.45
CA GLY A 29 -4.38 -6.75 -0.06
C GLY A 29 -3.90 -7.81 0.93
N GLU A 30 -3.80 -9.04 0.43
CA GLU A 30 -3.44 -10.23 1.21
C GLU A 30 -1.97 -10.18 1.67
N ARG A 31 -1.72 -10.60 2.92
CA ARG A 31 -0.44 -10.45 3.62
C ARG A 31 0.72 -11.15 2.90
N PHE A 32 0.55 -12.40 2.49
CA PHE A 32 1.61 -13.18 1.84
C PHE A 32 1.94 -12.64 0.45
N THR A 33 0.93 -12.16 -0.28
CA THR A 33 1.05 -11.51 -1.58
C THR A 33 1.87 -10.23 -1.47
N LEU A 34 1.53 -9.37 -0.51
CA LEU A 34 2.28 -8.13 -0.25
C LEU A 34 3.71 -8.40 0.21
N ASN A 35 3.91 -9.37 1.11
CA ASN A 35 5.25 -9.73 1.57
C ASN A 35 6.12 -10.27 0.41
N GLY A 36 5.53 -11.08 -0.48
CA GLY A 36 6.21 -11.56 -1.68
C GLY A 36 6.57 -10.41 -2.62
N PHE A 37 5.65 -9.47 -2.84
CA PHE A 37 5.90 -8.28 -3.64
C PHE A 37 7.02 -7.40 -3.07
N LEU A 38 6.96 -7.07 -1.77
CA LEU A 38 7.97 -6.25 -1.10
C LEU A 38 9.35 -6.91 -1.11
N LYS A 39 9.41 -8.24 -1.03
CA LYS A 39 10.66 -8.99 -1.16
C LYS A 39 11.25 -8.94 -2.58
N ASP A 40 10.40 -8.98 -3.60
CA ASP A 40 10.80 -9.04 -5.00
C ASP A 40 10.92 -7.64 -5.66
N CYS A 41 10.61 -6.54 -4.94
CA CYS A 41 10.64 -5.16 -5.45
C CYS A 41 11.58 -4.24 -4.65
N PRO A 42 12.87 -4.13 -5.03
CA PRO A 42 13.85 -3.27 -4.33
C PRO A 42 13.49 -1.78 -4.31
N ARG A 43 12.70 -1.30 -5.28
CA ARG A 43 12.29 0.11 -5.34
C ARG A 43 11.43 0.55 -4.17
N MET A 44 10.69 -0.39 -3.56
CA MET A 44 9.93 -0.11 -2.35
C MET A 44 10.82 0.16 -1.14
N ASP A 45 12.10 -0.22 -1.19
CA ASP A 45 13.04 0.04 -0.09
C ASP A 45 13.22 1.54 0.17
N GLY A 46 13.25 2.35 -0.89
CA GLY A 46 13.36 3.81 -0.78
C GLY A 46 12.13 4.48 -0.16
N PHE A 47 11.00 3.77 -0.08
CA PHE A 47 9.76 4.28 0.49
C PHE A 47 9.41 3.62 1.84
N LYS A 48 10.30 2.78 2.40
CA LYS A 48 10.04 2.05 3.64
C LYS A 48 9.69 2.97 4.81
N ASP A 49 10.36 4.12 4.92
CA ASP A 49 10.19 5.05 6.04
C ASP A 49 8.85 5.77 6.00
N ILE A 50 8.27 5.95 4.82
CA ILE A 50 6.96 6.57 4.63
C ILE A 50 5.84 5.53 4.47
N THR A 51 6.16 4.24 4.45
CA THR A 51 5.16 3.18 4.31
C THR A 51 4.54 2.87 5.67
N LEU A 52 3.23 3.12 5.79
CA LEU A 52 2.49 2.85 7.02
C LEU A 52 2.32 1.35 7.24
N LYS A 53 2.40 0.93 8.51
CA LYS A 53 2.19 -0.48 8.91
C LYS A 53 0.74 -0.95 8.75
N ARG A 54 -0.21 -0.01 8.70
CA ARG A 54 -1.64 -0.29 8.50
C ARG A 54 -1.83 -0.90 7.11
N ARG A 55 -2.57 -2.01 7.04
CA ARG A 55 -3.01 -2.59 5.77
C ARG A 55 -4.45 -2.19 5.47
N LEU A 56 -4.70 -1.78 4.23
CA LEU A 56 -6.06 -1.56 3.76
C LEU A 56 -6.71 -2.92 3.50
N ASN A 57 -7.78 -3.19 4.24
CA ASN A 57 -8.57 -4.42 4.10
C ASN A 57 -9.75 -4.16 3.16
N ILE A 58 -9.46 -4.07 1.86
CA ILE A 58 -10.46 -3.88 0.81
C ILE A 58 -10.76 -5.24 0.20
N ARG A 59 -12.01 -5.68 0.30
CA ARG A 59 -12.43 -6.97 -0.24
C ARG A 59 -12.43 -7.00 -1.77
N ASP A 60 -12.79 -5.89 -2.40
CA ASP A 60 -12.88 -5.75 -3.85
C ASP A 60 -12.27 -4.41 -4.29
N PRO A 61 -10.95 -4.38 -4.59
CA PRO A 61 -10.21 -3.16 -4.91
C PRO A 61 -10.46 -2.70 -6.35
N LYS A 62 -11.73 -2.46 -6.68
CA LYS A 62 -12.15 -1.81 -7.92
C LYS A 62 -11.90 -0.31 -7.85
N ARG A 63 -11.94 0.33 -9.03
CA ARG A 63 -11.63 1.75 -9.17
C ARG A 63 -12.55 2.64 -8.31
N ASP A 64 -13.85 2.39 -8.36
CA ASP A 64 -14.86 3.06 -7.53
C ASP A 64 -14.55 2.92 -6.03
N THR A 65 -14.24 1.71 -5.56
CA THR A 65 -13.85 1.48 -4.16
C THR A 65 -12.59 2.25 -3.75
N LEU A 66 -11.64 2.42 -4.68
CA LEU A 66 -10.39 3.14 -4.42
C LEU A 66 -10.58 4.66 -4.46
N ASP A 67 -11.52 5.17 -5.25
CA ASP A 67 -11.82 6.60 -5.32
C ASP A 67 -12.40 7.09 -3.98
N ASP A 68 -13.18 6.25 -3.28
CA ASP A 68 -13.79 6.59 -1.98
C ASP A 68 -12.87 6.36 -0.76
N ILE A 69 -11.71 5.72 -0.94
CA ILE A 69 -10.92 5.23 0.21
C ILE A 69 -10.14 6.31 0.97
N GLY A 70 -9.97 7.48 0.36
CA GLY A 70 -9.24 8.59 0.98
C GLY A 70 -9.78 8.94 2.36
N SER A 71 -11.11 8.91 2.54
CA SER A 71 -11.77 9.17 3.83
C SER A 71 -11.41 8.11 4.89
N VAL A 72 -11.39 6.84 4.52
CA VAL A 72 -11.12 5.69 5.39
C VAL A 72 -9.68 5.65 5.91
N ILE A 73 -8.73 6.23 5.17
CA ILE A 73 -7.33 6.31 5.61
C ILE A 73 -7.20 7.16 6.88
N HIS A 74 -8.01 8.22 7.00
CA HIS A 74 -8.02 9.12 8.16
C HIS A 74 -8.81 8.57 9.36
N GLU A 75 -9.61 7.52 9.15
CA GLU A 75 -10.38 6.91 10.24
C GLU A 75 -9.49 6.15 11.22
N SER A 76 -9.82 6.26 12.52
CA SER A 76 -9.14 5.52 13.58
C SER A 76 -9.85 4.19 13.87
N ARG A 77 -9.08 3.11 14.09
CA ARG A 77 -9.64 1.84 14.57
C ARG A 77 -9.66 1.83 16.10
N VAL A 78 -10.84 1.89 16.68
CA VAL A 78 -11.05 1.80 18.14
C VAL A 78 -11.11 0.33 18.54
N TRP A 79 -10.42 -0.03 19.62
CA TRP A 79 -10.47 -1.36 20.22
C TRP A 79 -11.14 -1.23 21.58
N GLY A 80 -12.25 -1.94 21.79
CA GLY A 80 -12.81 -2.10 23.13
C GLY A 80 -11.87 -2.96 23.96
N ILE A 81 -11.49 -2.47 25.14
CA ILE A 81 -10.77 -3.26 26.14
C ILE A 81 -11.81 -3.64 27.18
N ASP A 82 -12.20 -4.91 27.21
CA ASP A 82 -12.95 -5.46 28.34
C ASP A 82 -11.98 -5.75 29.47
N TRP A 83 -12.27 -5.19 30.64
CA TRP A 83 -11.51 -5.35 31.89
C TRP A 83 -12.18 -6.39 32.78
#